data_AF-A0A8J3PJG4-F1
#
_entry.id   AF-A0A8J3PJG4-F1
#
_cell.length_a   1.000
_cell.length_b   1.000
_cell.length_c   1.000
_cell.angle_alpha   90.00
_cell.angle_beta   90.00
_cell.angle_gamma   90.00
#
_symmetry.space_group_name_H-M   'P 1'
#
loop_
_entity.id
_entity.type
_entity.pdbx_description
1 polymer ?
#
loop_
_entity_poly.entity_id
_entity_poly.type
_entity_poly.pdbx_seq_one_letter_code
_entity_poly.pdbx_strand_id
1 'polypeptide(L)'
;MSATLLTDLPPLAAAATTLADASRAEMAPLDRALSQAPLGAFPLLEAAFGWQELRPSGWHRPAAATAIAQTSSPAAAARLASLLSTLTWANVVRTEREGLRVEVSAGAYNRITRALTGAWRSRTQLLSAPESRQAALGVWRMAMLTGGVDAHAGQLTVRASSPAAAQTLVAAAARLNMPAIADRPREGGHPVRLTGRAQVYQLLTEATGQR
;
A
#
# COMPACT_ATOMS: atom_id res chain seq x y z
N MET A 1 -16.04 43.05 41.01
CA MET A 1 -14.87 42.77 40.15
C MET A 1 -14.96 41.30 39.76
N SER A 2 -15.42 41.03 38.54
CA SER A 2 -15.62 39.67 38.02
C SER A 2 -14.75 39.49 36.78
N ALA A 3 -13.87 38.50 36.81
CA ALA A 3 -13.25 37.92 35.63
C ALA A 3 -12.78 36.50 35.98
N THR A 4 -13.72 35.56 35.87
CA THR A 4 -13.42 34.13 35.72
C THR A 4 -13.63 33.80 34.25
N LEU A 5 -12.70 33.03 33.68
CA LEU A 5 -12.77 32.18 32.48
C LEU A 5 -11.66 32.48 31.45
N LEU A 6 -10.59 31.69 31.53
CA LEU A 6 -9.84 31.23 30.36
C LEU A 6 -9.45 29.79 30.65
N THR A 7 -10.43 28.92 30.40
CA THR A 7 -10.29 27.46 30.50
C THR A 7 -9.41 26.98 29.35
N ASP A 8 -8.42 26.17 29.71
CA ASP A 8 -7.57 25.37 28.82
C ASP A 8 -8.38 24.70 27.71
N LEU A 9 -8.19 25.17 26.47
CA LEU A 9 -8.52 24.37 25.30
C LEU A 9 -7.33 23.45 25.01
N PRO A 10 -7.50 22.12 24.94
CA PRO A 10 -6.41 21.24 24.57
C PRO A 10 -5.93 21.59 23.15
N PRO A 11 -4.61 21.52 22.88
CA PRO A 11 -4.08 21.89 21.58
C PRO A 11 -4.69 20.99 20.50
N LEU A 12 -5.23 21.59 19.44
CA LEU A 12 -5.78 20.92 18.25
C LEU A 12 -4.89 19.78 17.71
N ALA A 13 -3.57 19.87 17.92
CA ALA A 13 -2.59 18.84 17.56
C ALA A 13 -2.77 17.53 18.36
N ALA A 14 -3.13 17.60 19.64
CA ALA A 14 -3.39 16.40 20.45
C ALA A 14 -4.66 15.67 19.99
N ALA A 15 -5.70 16.42 19.61
CA ALA A 15 -6.95 15.86 19.08
C ALA A 15 -6.78 15.23 17.68
N ALA A 16 -5.95 15.82 16.82
CA ALA A 16 -5.64 15.25 15.51
C ALA A 16 -4.81 13.95 15.62
N THR A 17 -3.93 13.86 16.62
CA THR A 17 -3.10 12.67 16.87
C THR A 17 -3.96 11.52 17.42
N THR A 18 -4.87 11.79 18.36
CA THR A 18 -5.79 10.77 18.89
C THR A 18 -6.81 10.27 17.87
N LEU A 19 -7.28 11.12 16.96
CA LEU A 19 -8.14 10.71 15.85
C LEU A 19 -7.41 9.83 14.82
N ALA A 20 -6.16 10.17 14.50
CA ALA A 20 -5.33 9.36 13.60
C ALA A 20 -4.98 8.00 14.22
N ASP A 21 -4.73 7.95 15.53
CA ASP A 21 -4.44 6.72 16.26
C ASP A 21 -5.70 5.84 16.42
N ALA A 22 -6.88 6.43 16.66
CA ALA A 22 -8.15 5.72 16.70
C ALA A 22 -8.52 5.12 15.33
N SER A 23 -8.38 5.90 14.26
CA SER A 23 -8.60 5.43 12.89
C SER A 23 -7.63 4.29 12.52
N ARG A 24 -6.36 4.37 12.94
CA ARG A 24 -5.37 3.30 12.73
C ARG A 24 -5.69 2.03 13.54
N ALA A 25 -6.23 2.16 14.76
CA ALA A 25 -6.68 1.03 15.56
C ALA A 25 -7.88 0.30 14.92
N GLU A 26 -8.82 1.05 14.36
CA GLU A 26 -9.98 0.50 13.61
C GLU A 26 -9.55 -0.21 12.32
N MET A 27 -8.47 0.23 11.68
CA MET A 27 -7.90 -0.38 10.48
C MET A 27 -7.05 -1.63 10.77
N ALA A 28 -6.58 -1.84 12.00
CA ALA A 28 -5.62 -2.88 12.35
C ALA A 28 -6.06 -4.33 11.98
N PRO A 29 -7.35 -4.73 12.14
CA PRO A 29 -7.82 -6.04 11.69
C PRO A 29 -7.76 -6.20 10.16
N LEU A 30 -8.10 -5.15 9.40
CA LEU A 30 -8.02 -5.16 7.95
C LEU A 30 -6.58 -5.22 7.47
N ASP A 31 -5.68 -4.41 8.04
CA ASP A 31 -4.25 -4.42 7.74
C ASP A 31 -3.64 -5.80 7.98
N ARG A 32 -4.00 -6.46 9.10
CA ARG A 32 -3.58 -7.82 9.39
C ARG A 32 -4.09 -8.79 8.32
N ALA A 33 -5.38 -8.75 8.01
CA ALA A 33 -5.98 -9.65 7.02
C ALA A 33 -5.38 -9.46 5.61
N LEU A 34 -5.14 -8.21 5.19
CA LEU A 34 -4.50 -7.89 3.91
C LEU A 34 -3.05 -8.35 3.88
N SER A 35 -2.28 -8.15 4.95
CA SER A 35 -0.87 -8.58 4.98
C SER A 35 -0.70 -10.11 4.94
N GLN A 36 -1.65 -10.85 5.54
CA GLN A 36 -1.65 -12.31 5.64
C GLN A 36 -2.40 -13.04 4.52
N ALA A 37 -3.04 -12.31 3.60
CA ALA A 37 -3.79 -12.91 2.49
C ALA A 37 -2.91 -13.91 1.70
N PRO A 38 -3.46 -14.94 1.04
CA PRO A 38 -2.66 -15.85 0.24
C PRO A 38 -1.84 -15.11 -0.84
N LEU A 39 -0.66 -15.64 -1.17
CA LEU A 39 0.10 -15.18 -2.34
C LEU A 39 -0.62 -15.71 -3.59
N GLY A 40 -1.20 -14.80 -4.37
CA GLY A 40 -1.92 -15.17 -5.58
C GLY A 40 -0.98 -15.59 -6.72
N ALA A 41 -1.56 -16.04 -7.85
CA ALA A 41 -0.85 -16.04 -9.11
C ALA A 41 -0.43 -14.58 -9.42
N PHE A 42 0.82 -14.36 -9.83
CA PHE A 42 1.43 -13.04 -10.08
C PHE A 42 1.85 -12.20 -8.84
N PRO A 43 2.57 -12.78 -7.85
CA PRO A 43 3.04 -12.02 -6.68
C PRO A 43 4.04 -10.91 -7.05
N LEU A 44 4.72 -11.04 -8.20
CA LEU A 44 5.70 -10.06 -8.65
C LEU A 44 5.09 -8.70 -9.00
N LEU A 45 3.86 -8.65 -9.54
CA LEU A 45 3.20 -7.36 -9.83
C LEU A 45 2.77 -6.67 -8.54
N GLU A 46 2.27 -7.42 -7.57
CA GLU A 46 1.94 -6.92 -6.24
C GLU A 46 3.19 -6.34 -5.55
N ALA A 47 4.30 -7.08 -5.58
CA ALA A 47 5.58 -6.63 -5.04
C ALA A 47 6.10 -5.38 -5.78
N ALA A 48 5.98 -5.35 -7.12
CA ALA A 48 6.42 -4.22 -7.93
C ALA A 48 5.62 -2.95 -7.64
N PHE A 49 4.29 -3.07 -7.43
CA PHE A 49 3.46 -1.96 -7.00
C PHE A 49 3.91 -1.44 -5.62
N GLY A 50 4.04 -2.33 -4.64
CA GLY A 50 4.50 -1.95 -3.29
C GLY A 50 5.89 -1.31 -3.29
N TRP A 51 6.80 -1.81 -4.11
CA TRP A 51 8.12 -1.21 -4.30
C TRP A 51 8.04 0.18 -4.92
N GLN A 52 7.19 0.43 -5.91
CA GLN A 52 7.07 1.77 -6.48
C GLN A 52 6.55 2.80 -5.48
N GLU A 53 5.61 2.39 -4.63
CA GLU A 53 5.03 3.25 -3.60
C GLU A 53 5.98 3.48 -2.42
N LEU A 54 6.81 2.49 -2.07
CA LEU A 54 7.62 2.49 -0.85
C LEU A 54 9.14 2.56 -1.08
N ARG A 55 9.61 2.63 -2.34
CA ARG A 55 11.06 2.65 -2.61
C ARG A 55 11.73 3.81 -1.85
N PRO A 56 12.90 3.59 -1.23
CA PRO A 56 13.63 4.66 -0.59
C PRO A 56 13.96 5.77 -1.60
N SER A 57 13.86 7.02 -1.16
CA SER A 57 14.28 8.17 -1.94
C SER A 57 15.78 8.45 -1.72
N GLY A 58 16.49 8.76 -2.80
CA GLY A 58 17.92 9.08 -2.76
C GLY A 58 18.85 7.95 -3.21
N TRP A 59 20.12 8.29 -3.40
CA TRP A 59 21.15 7.33 -3.83
C TRP A 59 21.68 6.57 -2.61
N HIS A 60 21.57 5.24 -2.63
CA HIS A 60 22.12 4.37 -1.59
C HIS A 60 23.23 3.51 -2.18
N ARG A 61 24.43 3.61 -1.61
CA ARG A 61 25.49 2.64 -1.88
C ARG A 61 25.08 1.30 -1.27
N PRO A 62 25.09 0.18 -2.02
CA PRO A 62 24.73 -1.11 -1.46
C PRO A 62 25.66 -1.45 -0.30
N ALA A 63 25.08 -1.63 0.89
CA ALA A 63 25.75 -2.23 2.04
C ALA A 63 25.41 -3.74 2.09
N ALA A 64 25.97 -4.48 3.05
CA ALA A 64 25.73 -5.93 3.20
C ALA A 64 24.24 -6.30 3.15
N ALA A 65 23.39 -5.46 3.76
CA ALA A 65 21.95 -5.42 3.56
C ALA A 65 21.57 -4.08 2.93
N THR A 66 20.71 -4.12 1.91
CA THR A 66 20.25 -2.92 1.20
C THR A 66 18.73 -2.82 1.26
N ALA A 67 18.24 -1.64 1.64
CA ALA A 67 16.81 -1.35 1.70
C ALA A 67 16.21 -1.32 0.29
N ILE A 68 15.16 -2.11 0.06
CA ILE A 68 14.35 -2.10 -1.15
C ILE A 68 13.10 -1.24 -0.95
N ALA A 69 12.59 -1.15 0.28
CA ALA A 69 11.43 -0.35 0.63
C ALA A 69 11.54 0.22 2.04
N GLN A 70 10.83 1.31 2.28
CA GLN A 70 10.74 2.00 3.56
C GLN A 70 9.29 2.44 3.82
N THR A 71 8.78 2.18 5.02
CA THR A 71 7.39 2.51 5.37
C THR A 71 7.21 2.62 6.88
N SER A 72 6.18 3.33 7.32
CA SER A 72 5.72 3.31 8.71
C SER A 72 4.70 2.20 8.98
N SER A 73 4.17 1.54 7.96
CA SER A 73 3.15 0.49 8.07
C SER A 73 3.78 -0.89 8.27
N PRO A 74 3.58 -1.54 9.44
CA PRO A 74 4.07 -2.91 9.68
C PRO A 74 3.46 -3.93 8.72
N ALA A 75 2.18 -3.77 8.39
CA ALA A 75 1.46 -4.66 7.50
C ALA A 75 1.98 -4.59 6.06
N ALA A 76 2.27 -3.38 5.54
CA ALA A 76 2.87 -3.21 4.23
C ALA A 76 4.29 -3.80 4.17
N ALA A 77 5.11 -3.54 5.21
CA ALA A 77 6.47 -4.09 5.30
C ALA A 77 6.47 -5.62 5.34
N ALA A 78 5.63 -6.22 6.19
CA ALA A 78 5.51 -7.67 6.31
C ALA A 78 5.00 -8.32 5.02
N ARG A 79 4.01 -7.71 4.36
CA ARG A 79 3.49 -8.18 3.08
C ARG A 79 4.56 -8.17 1.99
N LEU A 80 5.26 -7.05 1.86
CA LEU A 80 6.31 -6.89 0.85
C LEU A 80 7.47 -7.86 1.12
N ALA A 81 7.90 -8.03 2.37
CA ALA A 81 8.92 -9.01 2.73
C ALA A 81 8.47 -10.44 2.38
N SER A 82 7.21 -10.79 2.62
CA SER A 82 6.65 -12.11 2.26
C SER A 82 6.63 -12.34 0.75
N LEU A 83 6.24 -11.32 -0.03
CA LEU A 83 6.26 -11.37 -1.49
C LEU A 83 7.70 -11.53 -2.03
N LEU A 84 8.64 -10.75 -1.50
CA LEU A 84 10.05 -10.84 -1.90
C LEU A 84 10.70 -12.15 -1.45
N SER A 85 10.21 -12.76 -0.37
CA SER A 85 10.64 -14.08 0.12
C SER A 85 10.41 -15.22 -0.88
N THR A 86 9.54 -15.02 -1.88
CA THR A 86 9.38 -15.95 -3.01
C THR A 86 10.55 -15.91 -4.00
N LEU A 87 11.40 -14.87 -3.95
CA LEU A 87 12.51 -14.62 -4.89
C LEU A 87 13.88 -14.60 -4.20
N THR A 88 13.93 -14.24 -2.93
CA THR A 88 15.15 -14.04 -2.15
C THR A 88 14.85 -14.00 -0.66
N TRP A 89 15.83 -14.18 0.21
CA TRP A 89 15.68 -13.79 1.60
C TRP A 89 15.44 -12.27 1.71
N ALA A 90 14.38 -11.86 2.41
CA ALA A 90 14.02 -10.47 2.69
C ALA A 90 13.62 -10.30 4.16
N ASN A 91 14.13 -9.25 4.82
CA ASN A 91 13.90 -8.99 6.24
C ASN A 91 13.18 -7.66 6.44
N VAL A 92 12.38 -7.56 7.50
CA VAL A 92 11.87 -6.28 8.00
C VAL A 92 12.74 -5.85 9.19
N VAL A 93 13.33 -4.67 9.10
CA VAL A 93 14.18 -4.08 10.14
C VAL A 93 13.53 -2.78 10.62
N ARG A 94 13.47 -2.59 11.94
CA ARG A 94 13.02 -1.33 12.53
C ARG A 94 14.18 -0.36 12.62
N THR A 95 13.97 0.87 12.16
CA THR A 95 14.96 1.95 12.23
C THR A 95 14.41 3.08 13.08
N GLU A 96 15.27 3.66 13.92
CA GLU A 96 14.85 4.68 14.89
C GLU A 96 14.31 5.97 14.25
N ARG A 97 14.84 6.33 13.06
CA ARG A 97 14.50 7.59 12.36
C ARG A 97 13.51 7.43 11.22
N GLU A 98 13.37 6.23 10.71
CA GLU A 98 12.90 5.99 9.35
C GLU A 98 11.74 4.98 9.29
N GLY A 99 11.30 4.48 10.45
CA GLY A 99 10.20 3.53 10.57
C GLY A 99 10.65 2.10 10.38
N LEU A 100 10.16 1.46 9.32
CA LEU A 100 10.46 0.08 8.96
C LEU A 100 11.12 0.04 7.58
N ARG A 101 12.18 -0.74 7.45
CA ARG A 101 12.85 -1.01 6.18
C ARG A 101 12.66 -2.47 5.80
N VAL A 102 12.38 -2.71 4.53
CA VAL A 102 12.44 -4.05 3.94
C VAL A 102 13.78 -4.18 3.25
N GLU A 103 14.64 -5.04 3.77
CA GLU A 103 16.01 -5.21 3.34
C GLU A 103 16.24 -6.56 2.67
N VAL A 104 17.13 -6.55 1.68
CA VAL A 104 17.58 -7.75 0.95
C VAL A 104 19.10 -7.78 0.95
N SER A 105 19.68 -8.96 0.69
CA SER A 105 21.13 -9.07 0.58
C SER A 105 21.67 -8.26 -0.61
N ALA A 106 22.88 -7.71 -0.46
CA ALA A 106 23.54 -6.93 -1.52
C ALA A 106 23.60 -7.68 -2.86
N GLY A 107 23.91 -8.98 -2.82
CA GLY A 107 24.00 -9.83 -4.01
C GLY A 107 22.66 -10.03 -4.74
N ALA A 108 21.53 -9.94 -4.03
CA ALA A 108 20.20 -10.10 -4.61
C ALA A 108 19.60 -8.76 -5.08
N TYR A 109 20.04 -7.63 -4.52
CA TYR A 109 19.48 -6.29 -4.75
C TYR A 109 19.28 -5.97 -6.25
N ASN A 110 20.34 -6.07 -7.06
CA ASN A 110 20.27 -5.72 -8.48
C ASN A 110 19.34 -6.65 -9.28
N ARG A 111 19.27 -7.93 -8.92
CA ARG A 111 18.37 -8.90 -9.57
C ARG A 111 16.91 -8.56 -9.25
N ILE A 112 16.63 -8.25 -8.00
CA ILE A 112 15.29 -7.92 -7.51
C ILE A 112 14.82 -6.61 -8.12
N THR A 113 15.62 -5.54 -8.06
CA THR A 113 15.24 -4.25 -8.64
C THR A 113 14.98 -4.34 -10.14
N ARG A 114 15.76 -5.14 -10.88
CA ARG A 114 15.48 -5.44 -12.30
C ARG A 114 14.16 -6.18 -12.48
N ALA A 115 13.89 -7.22 -11.68
CA ALA A 115 12.64 -7.98 -11.76
C ALA A 115 11.41 -7.09 -11.46
N LEU A 116 11.48 -6.29 -10.39
CA LEU A 116 10.42 -5.35 -10.01
C LEU A 116 10.23 -4.25 -11.05
N THR A 117 11.32 -3.71 -11.60
CA THR A 117 11.28 -2.73 -12.69
C THR A 117 10.63 -3.33 -13.94
N GLY A 118 10.99 -4.56 -14.31
CA GLY A 118 10.41 -5.28 -15.44
C GLY A 118 8.91 -5.47 -15.26
N ALA A 119 8.49 -6.02 -14.12
CA ALA A 119 7.07 -6.21 -13.81
C ALA A 119 6.29 -4.90 -13.80
N TRP A 120 6.87 -3.83 -13.26
CA TRP A 120 6.25 -2.50 -13.29
C TRP A 120 6.09 -1.94 -14.71
N ARG A 121 7.12 -2.08 -15.55
CA ARG A 121 7.05 -1.64 -16.96
C ARG A 121 5.98 -2.43 -17.72
N SER A 122 5.85 -3.72 -17.46
CA SER A 122 4.87 -4.60 -18.09
C SER A 122 3.49 -4.59 -17.41
N ARG A 123 3.24 -3.74 -16.41
CA ARG A 123 2.00 -3.77 -15.60
C ARG A 123 0.71 -3.70 -16.41
N THR A 124 0.68 -2.90 -17.48
CA THR A 124 -0.50 -2.76 -18.34
C THR A 124 -0.81 -4.05 -19.10
N GLN A 125 0.23 -4.69 -19.66
CA GLN A 125 0.14 -6.00 -20.32
C GLN A 125 -0.24 -7.10 -19.33
N LEU A 126 0.34 -7.10 -18.12
CA LEU A 126 0.03 -8.08 -17.09
C LEU A 126 -1.43 -7.95 -16.63
N LEU A 127 -1.96 -6.73 -16.53
CA LEU A 127 -3.35 -6.49 -16.15
C LEU A 127 -4.35 -6.77 -17.27
N SER A 128 -3.95 -6.74 -18.55
CA SER A 128 -4.83 -7.09 -19.67
C SER A 128 -4.92 -8.60 -19.95
N ALA A 129 -4.10 -9.42 -19.31
CA ALA A 129 -4.09 -10.87 -19.55
C ALA A 129 -5.38 -11.58 -19.04
N PRO A 130 -5.81 -12.69 -19.68
CA PRO A 130 -7.01 -13.44 -19.27
C PRO A 130 -6.98 -13.98 -17.83
N GLU A 131 -5.81 -14.16 -17.25
CA GLU A 131 -5.63 -14.71 -15.89
C GLU A 131 -5.29 -13.64 -14.85
N SER A 132 -5.30 -12.36 -15.22
CA SER A 132 -4.79 -11.26 -14.41
C SER A 132 -5.67 -10.82 -13.25
N ARG A 133 -6.79 -11.49 -12.97
CA ARG A 133 -7.69 -11.14 -11.86
C ARG A 133 -6.95 -11.15 -10.52
N GLN A 134 -6.14 -12.18 -10.26
CA GLN A 134 -5.34 -12.28 -9.02
C GLN A 134 -4.27 -11.18 -8.94
N ALA A 135 -3.68 -10.82 -10.08
CA ALA A 135 -2.73 -9.72 -10.17
C ALA A 135 -3.40 -8.37 -9.83
N ALA A 136 -4.61 -8.14 -10.34
CA ALA A 136 -5.41 -6.95 -10.03
C ALA A 136 -5.80 -6.87 -8.55
N LEU A 137 -6.20 -8.00 -7.94
CA LEU A 137 -6.42 -8.08 -6.49
C LEU A 137 -5.15 -7.78 -5.69
N GLY A 138 -4.00 -8.29 -6.13
CA GLY A 138 -2.70 -8.00 -5.55
C GLY A 138 -2.38 -6.51 -5.55
N VAL A 139 -2.56 -5.84 -6.69
CA VAL A 139 -2.37 -4.39 -6.82
C VAL A 139 -3.25 -3.63 -5.81
N TRP A 140 -4.54 -3.93 -5.74
CA TRP A 140 -5.45 -3.28 -4.78
C TRP A 140 -5.11 -3.57 -3.32
N ARG A 141 -4.74 -4.82 -3.00
CA ARG A 141 -4.30 -5.22 -1.65
C ARG A 141 -3.09 -4.41 -1.19
N MET A 142 -2.05 -4.36 -2.03
CA MET A 142 -0.86 -3.61 -1.70
C MET A 142 -1.15 -2.11 -1.61
N ALA A 143 -1.98 -1.56 -2.51
CA ALA A 143 -2.35 -0.16 -2.45
C ALA A 143 -3.09 0.22 -1.17
N MET A 144 -4.00 -0.62 -0.68
CA MET A 144 -4.66 -0.41 0.62
C MET A 144 -3.65 -0.39 1.78
N LEU A 145 -2.61 -1.24 1.71
CA LEU A 145 -1.55 -1.30 2.72
C LEU A 145 -0.57 -0.10 2.65
N THR A 146 -0.30 0.44 1.47
CA THR A 146 0.70 1.51 1.27
C THR A 146 0.11 2.92 1.24
N GLY A 147 -1.07 3.08 0.68
CA GLY A 147 -1.72 4.37 0.40
C GLY A 147 -2.70 4.84 1.48
N GLY A 148 -2.96 3.99 2.47
CA GLY A 148 -4.05 4.17 3.42
C GLY A 148 -5.42 3.99 2.76
N VAL A 149 -6.41 3.72 3.60
CA VAL A 149 -7.79 3.48 3.18
C VAL A 149 -8.70 4.50 3.85
N ASP A 150 -9.50 5.18 3.05
CA ASP A 150 -10.65 5.93 3.52
C ASP A 150 -11.92 5.28 2.95
N ALA A 151 -12.69 4.64 3.83
CA ALA A 151 -13.91 3.95 3.48
C ALA A 151 -15.12 4.72 4.02
N HIS A 152 -15.90 5.33 3.14
CA HIS A 152 -17.08 6.09 3.53
C HIS A 152 -18.28 5.72 2.65
N ALA A 153 -19.40 5.39 3.29
CA ALA A 153 -20.72 5.19 2.66
C ALA A 153 -20.71 4.44 1.30
N GLY A 154 -20.04 3.28 1.23
CA GLY A 154 -19.98 2.46 0.01
C GLY A 154 -18.98 2.94 -1.04
N GLN A 155 -18.00 3.75 -0.63
CA GLN A 155 -16.84 4.15 -1.41
C GLN A 155 -15.56 3.74 -0.69
N LEU A 156 -14.54 3.39 -1.46
CA LEU A 156 -13.20 3.11 -1.00
C LEU A 156 -12.24 4.04 -1.72
N THR A 157 -11.50 4.86 -0.97
CA THR A 157 -10.46 5.73 -1.53
C THR A 157 -9.09 5.23 -1.07
N VAL A 158 -8.18 5.06 -2.02
CA VAL A 158 -6.78 4.73 -1.77
C VAL A 158 -5.90 5.80 -2.43
N ARG A 159 -4.80 6.19 -1.77
CA ARG A 159 -3.87 7.18 -2.33
C ARG A 159 -2.70 6.48 -3.01
N ALA A 160 -2.41 6.89 -4.24
CA ALA A 160 -1.21 6.47 -4.95
C ALA A 160 -0.15 7.58 -4.95
N SER A 161 1.13 7.21 -4.88
CA SER A 161 2.25 8.15 -4.85
C SER A 161 2.47 8.87 -6.19
N SER A 162 1.98 8.31 -7.30
CA SER A 162 2.24 8.81 -8.65
C SER A 162 1.05 8.63 -9.59
N PRO A 163 0.99 9.39 -10.71
CA PRO A 163 -0.06 9.22 -11.72
C PRO A 163 -0.05 7.81 -12.33
N ALA A 164 1.14 7.24 -12.52
CA ALA A 164 1.29 5.89 -13.08
C ALA A 164 0.71 4.82 -12.15
N ALA A 165 0.88 4.97 -10.84
CA ALA A 165 0.29 4.08 -9.84
C ALA A 165 -1.23 4.24 -9.77
N ALA A 166 -1.75 5.47 -9.81
CA ALA A 166 -3.18 5.72 -9.87
C ALA A 166 -3.83 5.10 -11.12
N GLN A 167 -3.23 5.26 -12.30
CA GLN A 167 -3.70 4.63 -13.54
C GLN A 167 -3.67 3.09 -13.45
N THR A 168 -2.67 2.54 -12.76
CA THR A 168 -2.56 1.09 -12.56
C THR A 168 -3.69 0.56 -11.68
N LEU A 169 -4.10 1.32 -10.66
CA LEU A 169 -5.26 0.98 -9.83
C LEU A 169 -6.57 1.03 -10.61
N VAL A 170 -6.75 2.05 -11.46
CA VAL A 170 -7.92 2.14 -12.35
C VAL A 170 -7.96 0.94 -13.32
N ALA A 171 -6.83 0.59 -13.93
CA ALA A 171 -6.74 -0.58 -14.81
C ALA A 171 -7.01 -1.90 -14.05
N ALA A 172 -6.51 -2.02 -12.82
CA ALA A 172 -6.79 -3.17 -11.96
C ALA A 172 -8.28 -3.25 -11.59
N ALA A 173 -8.93 -2.13 -11.26
CA ALA A 173 -10.38 -2.11 -10.99
C ALA A 173 -11.20 -2.49 -12.23
N ALA A 174 -10.84 -1.98 -13.41
CA ALA A 174 -11.47 -2.37 -14.67
C ALA A 174 -11.35 -3.90 -14.89
N ARG A 175 -10.20 -4.49 -14.56
CA ARG A 175 -10.00 -5.94 -14.65
C ARG A 175 -10.88 -6.74 -13.68
N LEU A 176 -11.22 -6.15 -12.54
CA LEU A 176 -12.14 -6.71 -11.55
C LEU A 176 -13.62 -6.44 -11.88
N ASN A 177 -13.92 -5.73 -12.97
CA ASN A 177 -15.26 -5.22 -13.31
C ASN A 177 -15.82 -4.26 -12.25
N MET A 178 -14.96 -3.41 -11.68
CA MET A 178 -15.30 -2.44 -10.64
C MET A 178 -15.14 -1.01 -11.15
N PRO A 179 -16.11 -0.11 -10.88
CA PRO A 179 -16.00 1.29 -11.28
C PRO A 179 -15.01 2.00 -10.35
N ALA A 180 -13.91 2.49 -10.92
CA ALA A 180 -12.93 3.29 -10.22
C ALA A 180 -12.54 4.54 -11.01
N ILE A 181 -12.31 5.64 -10.30
CA ILE A 181 -11.95 6.94 -10.87
C ILE A 181 -10.70 7.45 -10.17
N ALA A 182 -9.70 7.86 -10.95
CA ALA A 182 -8.58 8.63 -10.43
C ALA A 182 -8.99 10.10 -10.33
N ASP A 183 -8.99 10.62 -9.10
CA ASP A 183 -9.31 12.02 -8.83
C ASP A 183 -8.12 12.93 -9.16
N ARG A 184 -8.38 14.24 -9.19
CA ARG A 184 -7.31 15.24 -9.32
C ARG A 184 -6.29 15.08 -8.18
N PRO A 185 -4.99 15.33 -8.45
CA PRO A 185 -3.97 15.27 -7.42
C PRO A 185 -4.33 16.17 -6.23
N ARG A 186 -4.05 15.70 -5.01
CA ARG A 186 -4.22 16.44 -3.76
C ARG A 186 -2.94 16.38 -2.93
N GLU A 187 -2.86 17.15 -1.85
CA GLU A 187 -1.78 17.02 -0.89
C GLU A 187 -1.65 15.56 -0.42
N GLY A 188 -0.47 14.97 -0.63
CA GLY A 188 -0.21 13.57 -0.30
C GLY A 188 -0.50 12.54 -1.39
N GLY A 189 -0.83 12.93 -2.64
CA GLY A 189 -0.76 12.04 -3.81
C GLY A 189 -1.96 12.07 -4.74
N HIS A 190 -2.21 10.93 -5.40
CA HIS A 190 -3.23 10.74 -6.43
C HIS A 190 -4.33 9.81 -5.89
N PRO A 191 -5.49 10.35 -5.45
CA PRO A 191 -6.57 9.52 -4.93
C PRO A 191 -7.20 8.70 -6.05
N VAL A 192 -7.44 7.42 -5.78
CA VAL A 192 -8.26 6.54 -6.62
C VAL A 192 -9.43 6.05 -5.80
N ARG A 193 -10.63 6.32 -6.33
CA ARG A 193 -11.89 6.03 -5.65
C ARG A 193 -12.61 4.91 -6.37
N LEU A 194 -12.92 3.85 -5.64
CA LEU A 194 -13.81 2.78 -6.06
C LEU A 194 -15.20 3.05 -5.47
N THR A 195 -16.22 2.96 -6.31
CA THR A 195 -17.60 3.23 -5.91
C THR A 195 -18.47 1.98 -5.96
N GLY A 196 -19.53 1.97 -5.16
CA GLY A 196 -20.49 0.88 -5.11
C GLY A 196 -20.23 -0.05 -3.94
N ARG A 197 -21.20 -0.10 -3.01
CA ARG A 197 -21.08 -0.86 -1.75
C ARG A 197 -20.80 -2.35 -1.99
N ALA A 198 -21.46 -2.95 -2.98
CA ALA A 198 -21.26 -4.36 -3.33
C ALA A 198 -19.84 -4.61 -3.86
N GLN A 199 -19.32 -3.71 -4.69
CA GLN A 199 -17.98 -3.81 -5.28
C GLN A 199 -16.89 -3.59 -4.22
N VAL A 200 -17.06 -2.63 -3.31
CA VAL A 200 -16.16 -2.42 -2.17
C VAL A 200 -16.13 -3.66 -1.29
N TYR A 201 -17.30 -4.20 -0.92
CA TYR A 201 -17.38 -5.40 -0.09
C TYR A 201 -16.74 -6.62 -0.78
N GLN A 202 -17.03 -6.81 -2.06
CA GLN A 202 -16.43 -7.86 -2.88
C GLN A 202 -14.89 -7.72 -2.91
N LEU A 203 -14.38 -6.50 -3.15
CA LEU A 203 -12.94 -6.25 -3.16
C LEU A 203 -12.30 -6.58 -1.81
N LEU A 204 -12.87 -6.10 -0.70
CA LEU A 204 -12.32 -6.34 0.64
C LEU A 204 -12.31 -7.84 1.00
N THR A 205 -13.37 -8.55 0.64
CA THR A 205 -13.50 -10.00 0.85
C THR A 205 -12.46 -10.77 0.02
N GLU A 206 -12.38 -10.50 -1.28
CA GLU A 206 -11.41 -11.17 -2.17
C GLU A 206 -9.95 -10.78 -1.88
N ALA A 207 -9.68 -9.53 -1.51
CA ALA A 207 -8.34 -9.04 -1.23
C ALA A 207 -7.78 -9.61 0.08
N THR A 208 -8.61 -9.81 1.10
CA THR A 208 -8.20 -10.46 2.36
C THR A 208 -8.15 -11.99 2.27
N GLY A 209 -8.74 -12.58 1.22
CA GLY A 209 -8.82 -14.03 1.07
C GLY A 209 -9.80 -14.70 2.01
N GLN A 210 -10.67 -13.93 2.66
CA GLN A 210 -11.79 -14.45 3.44
C GLN A 210 -12.90 -14.83 2.44
N ARG A 211 -13.33 -16.09 2.44
CA ARG A 211 -14.47 -16.58 1.65
C ARG A 211 -15.46 -17.25 2.58
#